data_AF-A0A965UMA6-F1
#
_entry.id   AF-A0A965UMA6-F1
#
_cell.length_a   1.000
_cell.length_b   1.000
_cell.length_c   1.000
_cell.angle_alpha   90.00
_cell.angle_beta   90.00
_cell.angle_gamma   90.00
#
_symmetry.space_group_name_H-M   'P 1'
#
loop_
_entity.id
_entity.type
_entity.pdbx_description
1 polymer ?
#
loop_
_entity_poly.entity_id
_entity_poly.type
_entity_poly.pdbx_seq_one_letter_code
_entity_poly.pdbx_strand_id
1 'polypeptide(L)'
;MGFEIKVSIEELRKRKLFLATPMYGGQCAGMYTRSVADLAAICAKYQIPLQLYFLFNESLITRARNYCADEFLRSDATHMIFLDSDIGFNPQDVIALLALQDDDSDYDVIGAPYPKKCISWEKVKQAVDKGIADEDPNVLEKYVGDYVFNPKGDQREIPIGKPVEVREIGTGFMMIRRKTFEQYTETFPQLLYKPDHIRTAAFDGSR
;
A
#
# COMPACT_ATOMS: atom_id res chain seq x y z
N MET A 1 -14.06 22.24 -5.76
CA MET A 1 -13.74 22.19 -4.32
C MET A 1 -12.99 20.90 -4.08
N GLY A 2 -11.71 20.98 -3.69
CA GLY A 2 -10.88 19.80 -3.44
C GLY A 2 -11.37 19.05 -2.20
N PHE A 3 -11.24 17.73 -2.21
CA PHE A 3 -11.41 16.92 -1.01
C PHE A 3 -10.26 17.23 -0.05
N GLU A 4 -10.58 17.60 1.18
CA GLU A 4 -9.61 17.94 2.22
C GLU A 4 -9.79 16.98 3.39
N ILE A 5 -8.76 16.21 3.69
CA ILE A 5 -8.74 15.31 4.85
C ILE A 5 -8.28 16.13 6.05
N LYS A 6 -9.13 16.24 7.07
CA LYS A 6 -8.80 16.91 8.33
C LYS A 6 -8.75 15.88 9.44
N VAL A 7 -7.58 15.76 10.06
CA VAL A 7 -7.35 14.92 11.22
C VAL A 7 -6.45 15.69 12.19
N SER A 8 -6.71 15.59 13.48
CA SER A 8 -5.82 16.18 14.48
C SER A 8 -4.55 15.34 14.61
N ILE A 9 -3.45 15.98 14.99
CA ILE A 9 -2.19 15.27 15.25
C ILE A 9 -2.37 14.33 16.45
N GLU A 10 -3.18 14.72 17.43
CA GLU A 10 -3.52 13.92 18.59
C GLU A 10 -4.17 12.58 18.21
N GLU A 11 -5.09 12.57 17.25
CA GLU A 11 -5.69 11.31 16.76
C GLU A 11 -4.67 10.45 16.01
N LEU A 12 -3.80 11.06 15.18
CA LEU A 12 -2.75 10.32 14.47
C LEU A 12 -1.75 9.67 15.44
N ARG A 13 -1.42 10.32 16.56
CA ARG A 13 -0.50 9.79 17.59
C ARG A 13 -1.03 8.55 18.31
N LYS A 14 -2.35 8.35 18.34
CA LYS A 14 -2.95 7.13 18.90
C LYS A 14 -2.76 5.92 17.99
N ARG A 15 -2.46 6.15 16.71
CA ARG A 15 -2.26 5.09 15.71
C ARG A 15 -0.78 4.74 15.61
N LYS A 16 -0.49 3.45 15.58
CA LYS A 16 0.83 2.88 15.37
C LYS A 16 0.89 2.27 13.97
N LEU A 17 1.78 2.79 13.14
CA LEU A 17 1.96 2.40 11.75
C LEU A 17 3.05 1.33 11.64
N PHE A 18 2.72 0.19 11.01
CA PHE A 18 3.65 -0.87 10.68
C PHE A 18 3.83 -0.90 9.17
N LEU A 19 5.00 -0.49 8.69
CA LEU A 19 5.35 -0.59 7.28
C LEU A 19 5.96 -1.97 7.02
N ALA A 20 5.31 -2.74 6.17
CA ALA A 20 5.75 -4.07 5.77
C ALA A 20 6.15 -4.09 4.29
N THR A 21 7.41 -4.43 4.02
CA THR A 21 7.93 -4.51 2.65
C THR A 21 8.77 -5.75 2.44
N PRO A 22 8.29 -6.71 1.64
CA PRO A 22 9.13 -7.76 1.07
C PRO A 22 10.14 -7.19 0.09
N MET A 23 11.39 -7.63 0.21
CA MET A 23 12.51 -7.22 -0.64
C MET A 23 13.22 -8.46 -1.20
N TYR A 24 12.89 -8.80 -2.45
CA TYR A 24 13.55 -9.89 -3.15
C TYR A 24 15.05 -9.58 -3.30
N GLY A 25 15.91 -10.50 -2.85
CA GLY A 25 17.36 -10.31 -2.84
C GLY A 25 17.85 -9.12 -1.99
N GLY A 26 17.02 -8.66 -1.03
CA GLY A 26 17.32 -7.47 -0.22
C GLY A 26 17.32 -6.16 -1.01
N GLN A 27 16.75 -6.14 -2.22
CA GLN A 27 16.77 -4.98 -3.10
C GLN A 27 15.55 -4.07 -2.90
N CYS A 28 15.81 -2.76 -2.99
CA CYS A 28 14.78 -1.74 -3.08
C CYS A 28 15.22 -0.64 -4.06
N ALA A 29 14.25 0.02 -4.68
CA ALA A 29 14.50 1.14 -5.59
C ALA A 29 14.87 2.41 -4.82
N GLY A 30 15.73 3.25 -5.39
CA GLY A 30 16.14 4.51 -4.74
C GLY A 30 14.97 5.44 -4.39
N MET A 31 13.92 5.45 -5.24
CA MET A 31 12.70 6.23 -4.98
C MET A 31 11.92 5.72 -3.77
N TYR A 32 11.82 4.40 -3.60
CA TYR A 32 11.22 3.79 -2.41
C TYR A 32 12.03 4.17 -1.15
N THR A 33 13.35 4.01 -1.19
CA THR A 33 14.24 4.33 -0.06
C THR A 33 14.09 5.77 0.40
N ARG A 34 14.06 6.71 -0.55
CA ARG A 34 13.81 8.12 -0.25
C ARG A 34 12.43 8.32 0.40
N SER A 35 11.39 7.70 -0.16
CA SER A 35 10.02 7.81 0.35
C SER A 35 9.89 7.30 1.78
N VAL A 36 10.54 6.19 2.12
CA VAL A 36 10.60 5.65 3.49
C VAL A 36 11.34 6.59 4.43
N ALA A 37 12.46 7.18 4.00
CA ALA A 37 13.19 8.15 4.82
C ALA A 37 12.36 9.40 5.11
N ASP A 38 11.66 9.94 4.10
CA ASP A 38 10.77 11.09 4.26
C ASP A 38 9.56 10.75 5.16
N LEU A 39 9.02 9.52 5.04
CA LEU A 39 7.96 9.03 5.94
C LEU A 39 8.43 8.92 7.38
N ALA A 40 9.61 8.34 7.61
CA ALA A 40 10.19 8.24 8.95
C ALA A 40 10.39 9.63 9.58
N ALA A 41 10.86 10.61 8.80
CA ALA A 41 11.02 11.99 9.26
C ALA A 41 9.67 12.63 9.63
N ILE A 42 8.62 12.43 8.82
CA ILE A 42 7.27 12.96 9.09
C ILE A 42 6.65 12.30 10.32
N CYS A 43 6.74 10.97 10.44
CA CYS A 43 6.26 10.24 11.60
C CYS A 43 6.98 10.69 12.88
N ALA A 44 8.31 10.84 12.84
CA ALA A 44 9.08 11.35 13.98
C ALA A 44 8.66 12.78 14.36
N LYS A 45 8.52 13.67 13.38
CA LYS A 45 8.09 15.07 13.59
C LYS A 45 6.73 15.16 14.28
N TYR A 46 5.76 14.37 13.86
CA TYR A 46 4.41 14.39 14.42
C TYR A 46 4.21 13.40 15.58
N GLN A 47 5.26 12.67 15.96
CA GLN A 47 5.25 11.65 17.01
C GLN A 47 4.27 10.51 16.72
N ILE A 48 4.11 10.15 15.46
CA ILE A 48 3.35 8.98 15.02
C ILE A 48 4.28 7.76 15.15
N PRO A 49 3.97 6.77 15.98
CA PRO A 49 4.77 5.56 16.08
C PRO A 49 4.86 4.84 14.74
N LEU A 50 6.09 4.57 14.29
CA LEU A 50 6.39 3.87 13.05
C LEU A 50 7.31 2.69 13.33
N GLN A 51 6.89 1.50 12.91
CA GLN A 51 7.71 0.30 12.87
C GLN A 51 8.00 -0.06 11.41
N LEU A 52 9.27 -0.25 11.08
CA LEU A 52 9.70 -0.69 9.75
C LEU A 52 10.03 -2.18 9.79
N TYR A 53 9.38 -2.95 8.94
CA TYR A 53 9.62 -4.37 8.76
C TYR A 53 9.97 -4.67 7.31
N PHE A 54 11.23 -5.06 7.11
CA PHE A 54 11.76 -5.45 5.80
C PHE A 54 12.04 -6.94 5.78
N LEU A 55 11.27 -7.68 4.98
CA LEU A 55 11.46 -9.11 4.80
C LEU A 55 12.40 -9.36 3.64
N PHE A 56 13.61 -9.84 3.93
CA PHE A 56 14.62 -10.13 2.94
C PHE A 56 14.56 -11.59 2.48
N ASN A 57 14.85 -11.83 1.20
CA ASN A 57 15.14 -13.16 0.65
C ASN A 57 13.99 -14.18 0.73
N GLU A 58 12.73 -13.73 0.62
CA GLU A 58 11.60 -14.61 0.34
C GLU A 58 11.24 -14.53 -1.15
N SER A 59 11.11 -15.69 -1.79
CA SER A 59 10.89 -15.81 -3.24
C SER A 59 9.41 -15.89 -3.61
N LEU A 60 8.57 -16.38 -2.70
CA LEU A 60 7.14 -16.53 -2.93
C LEU A 60 6.38 -15.37 -2.28
N ILE A 61 5.84 -14.47 -3.10
CA ILE A 61 5.18 -13.23 -2.61
C ILE A 61 3.99 -13.51 -1.69
N THR A 62 3.22 -14.57 -1.93
CA THR A 62 2.08 -14.94 -1.07
C THR A 62 2.55 -15.32 0.33
N ARG A 63 3.64 -16.08 0.43
CA ARG A 63 4.28 -16.41 1.71
C ARG A 63 4.88 -15.18 2.37
N ALA A 64 5.58 -14.33 1.61
CA ALA A 64 6.17 -13.10 2.13
C ALA A 64 5.11 -12.19 2.79
N ARG A 65 3.93 -12.09 2.17
CA ARG A 65 2.80 -11.33 2.70
C ARG A 65 2.21 -11.94 3.97
N ASN A 66 2.12 -13.26 4.03
CA ASN A 66 1.70 -13.95 5.25
C ASN A 66 2.67 -13.69 6.40
N TYR A 67 3.99 -13.72 6.15
CA TYR A 67 4.98 -13.36 7.18
C TYR A 67 4.89 -11.91 7.62
N CYS A 68 4.62 -10.99 6.70
CA CYS A 68 4.38 -9.59 7.03
C CYS A 68 3.15 -9.42 7.94
N ALA A 69 2.04 -10.07 7.61
CA ALA A 69 0.82 -10.03 8.41
C ALA A 69 1.00 -10.68 9.79
N ASP A 70 1.72 -11.80 9.85
CA ASP A 70 2.05 -12.53 11.07
C ASP A 70 2.93 -11.68 12.02
N GLU A 71 3.98 -11.04 11.51
CA GLU A 71 4.82 -10.10 12.29
C GLU A 71 4.03 -8.86 12.73
N PHE A 72 3.18 -8.32 11.87
CA PHE A 72 2.29 -7.23 12.24
C PHE A 72 1.36 -7.65 13.40
N LEU A 73 0.71 -8.80 13.32
CA LEU A 73 -0.21 -9.29 14.34
C LEU A 73 0.48 -9.53 15.69
N ARG A 74 1.76 -9.94 15.69
CA ARG A 74 2.59 -10.05 16.91
C ARG A 74 3.01 -8.71 17.51
N SER A 75 3.09 -7.66 16.70
CA SER A 75 3.38 -6.30 17.19
C SER A 75 2.18 -5.71 17.94
N ASP A 76 2.35 -4.53 18.52
CA ASP A 76 1.27 -3.72 19.08
C ASP A 76 0.74 -2.66 18.09
N ALA A 77 1.14 -2.74 16.82
CA ALA A 77 0.77 -1.75 15.81
C ALA A 77 -0.71 -1.83 15.43
N THR A 78 -1.32 -0.69 15.09
CA THR A 78 -2.77 -0.60 14.80
C THR A 78 -3.08 -0.73 13.31
N HIS A 79 -2.15 -0.33 12.45
CA HIS A 79 -2.33 -0.28 11.01
C HIS A 79 -1.11 -0.88 10.34
N MET A 80 -1.33 -1.84 9.45
CA MET A 80 -0.29 -2.35 8.56
C MET A 80 -0.41 -1.67 7.22
N ILE A 81 0.70 -1.11 6.72
CA ILE A 81 0.80 -0.71 5.32
C ILE A 81 1.77 -1.64 4.60
N PHE A 82 1.28 -2.29 3.56
CA PHE A 82 2.08 -3.05 2.63
C PHE A 82 2.55 -2.15 1.49
N LEU A 83 3.88 -2.08 1.29
CA LEU A 83 4.52 -1.29 0.23
C LEU A 83 5.52 -2.15 -0.55
N ASP A 84 5.37 -2.24 -1.87
CA ASP A 84 6.36 -2.90 -2.73
C ASP A 84 7.67 -2.08 -2.74
N SER A 85 8.81 -2.77 -2.72
CA SER A 85 10.13 -2.14 -2.58
C SER A 85 10.59 -1.32 -3.81
N ASP A 86 9.79 -1.32 -4.88
CA ASP A 86 10.01 -0.56 -6.11
C ASP A 86 9.00 0.56 -6.36
N ILE A 87 8.11 0.83 -5.39
CA ILE A 87 7.16 1.94 -5.45
C ILE A 87 7.70 3.16 -4.69
N GLY A 88 7.89 4.26 -5.41
CA GLY A 88 8.04 5.59 -4.80
C GLY A 88 6.67 6.14 -4.39
N PHE A 89 6.60 6.80 -3.24
CA PHE A 89 5.34 7.33 -2.71
C PHE A 89 5.55 8.67 -2.00
N ASN A 90 4.49 9.48 -1.92
CA ASN A 90 4.51 10.65 -1.05
C ASN A 90 4.13 10.21 0.37
N PRO A 91 4.93 10.50 1.41
CA PRO A 91 4.56 10.18 2.78
C PRO A 91 3.20 10.72 3.22
N GLN A 92 2.77 11.85 2.65
CA GLN A 92 1.46 12.42 2.95
C GLN A 92 0.32 11.53 2.49
N ASP A 93 0.51 10.72 1.45
CA ASP A 93 -0.48 9.73 1.02
C ASP A 93 -0.64 8.65 2.10
N VAL A 94 0.47 8.21 2.73
CA VAL A 94 0.42 7.26 3.85
C VAL A 94 -0.29 7.86 5.05
N ILE A 95 -0.02 9.13 5.38
CA ILE A 95 -0.72 9.84 6.47
C ILE A 95 -2.22 10.02 6.15
N ALA A 96 -2.56 10.30 4.89
CA ALA A 96 -3.95 10.41 4.44
C ALA A 96 -4.69 9.07 4.55
N LEU A 97 -4.10 7.96 4.10
CA LEU A 97 -4.66 6.62 4.28
C LEU A 97 -4.83 6.30 5.77
N LEU A 98 -3.81 6.60 6.56
CA LEU A 98 -3.84 6.39 8.00
C LEU A 98 -5.00 7.16 8.61
N ALA A 99 -5.21 8.42 8.23
CA ALA A 99 -6.30 9.27 8.71
C ALA A 99 -7.69 8.75 8.31
N LEU A 100 -7.84 8.30 7.06
CA LEU A 100 -9.09 7.79 6.51
C LEU A 100 -9.54 6.45 7.13
N GLN A 101 -8.60 5.64 7.64
CA GLN A 101 -8.90 4.43 8.41
C GLN A 101 -8.99 4.76 9.90
N ASP A 102 -10.02 5.48 10.33
CA ASP A 102 -10.37 5.56 11.74
C ASP A 102 -11.24 4.38 12.20
N ASP A 103 -11.58 4.33 13.49
CA ASP A 103 -12.33 3.21 14.07
C ASP A 103 -13.78 3.15 13.57
N ASP A 104 -14.36 4.32 13.22
CA ASP A 104 -15.72 4.48 12.72
C ASP A 104 -15.80 4.40 11.19
N SER A 105 -14.65 4.32 10.51
CA SER A 105 -14.53 4.24 9.07
C SER A 105 -15.00 2.89 8.53
N ASP A 106 -15.70 2.95 7.40
CA ASP A 106 -16.10 1.79 6.59
C ASP A 106 -14.92 1.16 5.82
N TYR A 107 -13.72 1.73 5.91
CA TYR A 107 -12.56 1.30 5.14
C TYR A 107 -11.70 0.29 5.92
N ASP A 108 -12.02 -1.00 5.83
CA ASP A 108 -11.17 -2.07 6.39
C ASP A 108 -9.85 -2.25 5.64
N VAL A 109 -9.91 -2.10 4.31
CA VAL A 109 -8.76 -2.19 3.40
C VAL A 109 -8.82 -0.99 2.46
N ILE A 110 -7.73 -0.22 2.37
CA ILE A 110 -7.63 0.92 1.47
C ILE A 110 -6.32 0.84 0.67
N GLY A 111 -6.40 1.03 -0.64
CA GLY A 111 -5.25 1.02 -1.54
C GLY A 111 -5.01 2.39 -2.17
N ALA A 112 -3.76 2.77 -2.36
CA ALA A 112 -3.40 3.90 -3.22
C ALA A 112 -3.12 3.38 -4.63
N PRO A 113 -3.66 4.01 -5.69
CA PRO A 113 -3.39 3.59 -7.05
C PRO A 113 -1.95 3.91 -7.43
N TYR A 114 -1.29 2.97 -8.11
CA TYR A 114 0.04 3.13 -8.66
C TYR A 114 0.07 2.58 -10.10
N PRO A 115 0.94 3.12 -10.97
CA PRO A 115 1.05 2.65 -12.34
C PRO A 115 1.59 1.22 -12.38
N LYS A 116 1.03 0.40 -13.25
CA LYS A 116 1.57 -0.91 -13.64
C LYS A 116 2.92 -0.70 -14.32
N LYS A 117 3.75 -1.75 -14.30
CA LYS A 117 5.04 -1.81 -15.01
C LYS A 117 4.85 -2.06 -16.52
N CYS A 118 3.90 -1.37 -17.14
CA CYS A 118 3.65 -1.43 -18.56
C CYS A 118 3.37 -0.02 -19.09
N ILE A 119 3.67 0.17 -20.38
CA ILE A 119 3.34 1.39 -21.09
C ILE A 119 1.99 1.17 -21.77
N SER A 120 1.06 2.09 -21.54
CA SER A 120 -0.21 2.17 -22.25
C SER A 120 0.01 2.72 -23.67
N TRP A 121 0.58 1.87 -24.55
CA TRP A 121 0.95 2.25 -25.91
C TRP A 121 -0.24 2.78 -26.73
N GLU A 122 -1.44 2.30 -26.45
CA GLU A 122 -2.69 2.78 -27.04
C GLU A 122 -2.98 4.24 -26.68
N LYS A 123 -2.77 4.66 -25.42
CA LYS A 123 -2.95 6.06 -25.00
C LYS A 123 -1.85 6.95 -25.58
N VAL A 124 -0.61 6.45 -25.59
CA VAL A 124 0.53 7.14 -26.20
C VAL A 124 0.25 7.38 -27.69
N LYS A 125 -0.18 6.35 -28.43
CA LYS A 125 -0.53 6.47 -29.84
C LYS A 125 -1.65 7.49 -30.06
N GLN A 126 -2.73 7.44 -29.27
CA GLN A 126 -3.82 8.41 -29.38
C GLN A 126 -3.37 9.84 -29.10
N ALA A 127 -2.41 10.05 -28.18
CA ALA A 127 -1.87 11.37 -27.90
C ALA A 127 -1.04 11.90 -29.07
N VAL A 128 -0.18 11.06 -29.66
CA VAL A 128 0.60 11.37 -30.86
C VAL A 128 -0.30 11.69 -32.05
N ASP A 129 -1.31 10.85 -32.32
CA ASP A 129 -2.24 11.05 -33.44
C ASP A 129 -3.06 12.35 -33.29
N LYS A 130 -3.16 12.92 -32.07
CA LYS A 130 -3.81 14.22 -31.77
C LYS A 130 -2.86 15.41 -31.83
N GLY A 131 -1.58 15.21 -32.18
CA GLY A 131 -0.56 16.25 -32.24
C GLY A 131 -0.07 16.74 -30.88
N ILE A 132 -0.40 16.05 -29.78
CA ILE A 132 -0.01 16.47 -28.42
C ILE A 132 1.52 16.49 -28.26
N ALA A 133 2.22 15.63 -28.99
CA ALA A 133 3.67 15.48 -28.94
C ALA A 133 4.42 16.32 -30.01
N ASP A 134 3.71 17.11 -30.82
CA ASP A 134 4.32 17.81 -31.98
C ASP A 134 5.31 18.90 -31.57
N GLU A 135 5.04 19.60 -30.46
CA GLU A 135 5.90 20.64 -29.91
C GLU A 135 6.92 20.10 -28.90
N ASP A 136 6.49 19.16 -28.04
CA ASP A 136 7.34 18.52 -27.02
C ASP A 136 6.95 17.06 -26.82
N PRO A 137 7.77 16.08 -27.26
CA PRO A 137 7.48 14.66 -27.08
C PRO A 137 7.53 14.22 -25.61
N ASN A 138 8.18 14.97 -24.70
CA ASN A 138 8.28 14.57 -23.29
C ASN A 138 6.93 14.59 -22.58
N VAL A 139 5.95 15.36 -23.09
CA VAL A 139 4.59 15.38 -22.54
C VAL A 139 3.92 14.00 -22.54
N LEU A 140 4.38 13.07 -23.39
CA LEU A 140 3.90 11.69 -23.45
C LEU A 140 4.12 10.92 -22.14
N GLU A 141 5.03 11.37 -21.26
CA GLU A 141 5.19 10.82 -19.91
C GLU A 141 3.88 10.86 -19.09
N LYS A 142 2.96 11.79 -19.42
CA LYS A 142 1.64 11.90 -18.77
C LYS A 142 0.61 10.91 -19.32
N TYR A 143 0.93 10.22 -20.41
CA TYR A 143 0.04 9.30 -21.12
C TYR A 143 0.48 7.84 -21.03
N VAL A 144 1.67 7.55 -20.49
CA VAL A 144 2.20 6.18 -20.39
C VAL A 144 1.51 5.33 -19.32
N GLY A 145 0.90 5.97 -18.32
CA GLY A 145 0.36 5.30 -17.13
C GLY A 145 -0.85 4.42 -17.43
N ASP A 146 -0.73 3.14 -17.07
CA ASP A 146 -1.86 2.24 -16.84
C ASP A 146 -1.94 1.93 -15.35
N TYR A 147 -3.11 2.08 -14.73
CA TYR A 147 -3.26 1.96 -13.27
C TYR A 147 -4.02 0.70 -12.90
N VAL A 148 -3.72 0.13 -11.72
CA VAL A 148 -4.44 -1.03 -11.18
C VAL A 148 -5.64 -0.54 -10.35
N PHE A 149 -6.79 -0.35 -10.98
CA PHE A 149 -8.05 -0.19 -10.26
C PHE A 149 -9.24 -0.69 -11.10
N ASN A 150 -10.17 -1.40 -10.48
CA ASN A 150 -11.40 -1.90 -11.11
C ASN A 150 -12.62 -1.39 -10.32
N PRO A 151 -13.28 -0.28 -10.75
CA PRO A 151 -14.44 0.27 -10.05
C PRO A 151 -15.56 -0.77 -9.91
N LYS A 152 -16.30 -0.72 -8.80
CA LYS A 152 -17.45 -1.60 -8.61
C LYS A 152 -18.64 -1.09 -9.43
N GLY A 153 -19.29 -1.99 -10.17
CA GLY A 153 -20.47 -1.68 -10.99
C GLY A 153 -20.17 -0.97 -12.32
N ASP A 154 -21.12 -0.17 -12.81
CA ASP A 154 -21.04 0.52 -14.11
C ASP A 154 -20.39 1.93 -14.02
N GLN A 155 -19.67 2.21 -12.93
CA GLN A 155 -19.11 3.54 -12.68
C GLN A 155 -17.97 3.85 -13.65
N ARG A 156 -18.20 4.81 -14.56
CA ARG A 156 -17.24 5.22 -15.61
C ARG A 156 -16.31 6.36 -15.20
N GLU A 157 -16.60 7.01 -14.08
CA GLU A 157 -15.88 8.19 -13.60
C GLU A 157 -15.43 7.98 -12.15
N ILE A 158 -14.21 8.41 -11.85
CA ILE A 158 -13.63 8.31 -10.51
C ILE A 158 -13.53 9.71 -9.93
N PRO A 159 -14.21 10.01 -8.81
CA PRO A 159 -14.04 11.27 -8.13
C PRO A 159 -12.60 11.40 -7.62
N ILE A 160 -11.87 12.39 -8.15
CA ILE A 160 -10.53 12.69 -7.67
C ILE A 160 -10.62 13.18 -6.23
N GLY A 161 -9.83 12.56 -5.36
CA GLY A 161 -9.71 12.93 -3.96
C GLY A 161 -10.60 12.14 -3.02
N LYS A 162 -11.59 11.36 -3.46
CA LYS A 162 -12.39 10.52 -2.55
C LYS A 162 -12.03 9.04 -2.70
N PRO A 163 -12.03 8.24 -1.62
CA PRO A 163 -12.00 6.79 -1.74
C PRO A 163 -13.18 6.29 -2.59
N VAL A 164 -12.94 5.28 -3.40
CA VAL A 164 -13.95 4.64 -4.26
C VAL A 164 -13.95 3.15 -3.98
N GLU A 165 -15.14 2.57 -3.87
CA GLU A 165 -15.28 1.12 -3.73
C GLU A 165 -14.89 0.43 -5.05
N VAL A 166 -14.03 -0.58 -4.94
CA VAL A 166 -13.49 -1.31 -6.09
C VAL A 166 -13.61 -2.81 -5.86
N ARG A 167 -13.67 -3.58 -6.95
CA ARG A 167 -13.67 -5.05 -6.87
C ARG A 167 -12.31 -5.60 -6.50
N GLU A 168 -11.25 -4.94 -6.95
CA GLU A 168 -9.86 -5.35 -6.82
C GLU A 168 -8.98 -4.12 -6.65
N ILE A 169 -7.97 -4.23 -5.78
CA ILE A 169 -6.92 -3.22 -5.59
C ILE A 169 -5.55 -3.81 -5.90
N GLY A 170 -4.65 -2.95 -6.37
CA GLY A 170 -3.23 -3.22 -6.37
C GLY A 170 -2.73 -3.43 -4.94
N THR A 171 -2.09 -4.57 -4.70
CA THR A 171 -1.61 -4.96 -3.36
C THR A 171 -0.24 -4.41 -2.99
N GLY A 172 0.37 -3.55 -3.81
CA GLY A 172 1.71 -2.98 -3.62
C GLY A 172 1.73 -1.65 -2.87
N PHE A 173 0.56 -1.05 -2.62
CA PHE A 173 0.40 0.13 -1.76
C PHE A 173 -0.98 0.04 -1.11
N MET A 174 -1.04 -0.69 0.01
CA MET A 174 -2.31 -1.09 0.63
C MET A 174 -2.20 -1.00 2.16
N MET A 175 -3.16 -0.33 2.80
CA MET A 175 -3.27 -0.24 4.25
C MET A 175 -4.44 -1.08 4.76
N ILE A 176 -4.21 -1.79 5.86
CA ILE A 176 -5.18 -2.66 6.53
C ILE A 176 -5.10 -2.38 8.03
N ARG A 177 -6.25 -2.14 8.67
CA ARG A 177 -6.32 -1.96 10.13
C ARG A 177 -6.31 -3.31 10.84
N ARG A 178 -5.75 -3.35 12.06
CA ARG A 178 -5.62 -4.58 12.86
C ARG A 178 -6.94 -5.35 13.00
N LYS A 179 -8.02 -4.63 13.32
CA LYS A 179 -9.37 -5.18 13.49
C LYS A 179 -9.81 -6.04 12.29
N THR A 180 -9.39 -5.68 11.08
CA THR A 180 -9.71 -6.44 9.87
C THR A 180 -9.05 -7.82 9.87
N PHE A 181 -7.78 -7.92 10.31
CA PHE A 181 -7.12 -9.21 10.45
C PHE A 181 -7.71 -10.05 11.58
N GLU A 182 -8.04 -9.43 12.72
CA GLU A 182 -8.68 -10.12 13.85
C GLU A 182 -10.03 -10.72 13.44
N GLN A 183 -10.88 -9.93 12.79
CA GLN A 183 -12.14 -10.40 12.24
C GLN A 183 -11.94 -11.49 11.17
N TYR A 184 -10.91 -11.37 10.33
CA TYR A 184 -10.59 -12.40 9.33
C TYR A 184 -10.18 -13.72 9.99
N THR A 185 -9.38 -13.69 11.05
CA THR A 185 -8.99 -14.87 11.82
C THR A 185 -10.18 -15.53 12.51
N GLU A 186 -11.08 -14.75 13.12
CA GLU A 186 -12.30 -15.25 13.75
C GLU A 186 -13.29 -15.86 12.76
N THR A 187 -13.46 -15.21 11.60
CA THR A 187 -14.45 -15.61 10.59
C THR A 187 -13.95 -16.78 9.73
N PHE A 188 -12.65 -16.83 9.48
CA PHE A 188 -12.02 -17.82 8.59
C PHE A 188 -10.86 -18.57 9.27
N PRO A 189 -11.08 -19.24 10.41
CA PRO A 189 -10.03 -19.95 11.13
C PRO A 189 -9.39 -21.08 10.30
N GLN A 190 -10.10 -21.59 9.29
CA GLN A 190 -9.59 -22.58 8.34
C GLN A 190 -8.55 -22.04 7.34
N LEU A 191 -8.47 -20.71 7.19
CA LEU A 191 -7.53 -20.05 6.26
C LEU A 191 -6.24 -19.58 6.97
N LEU A 192 -6.07 -19.93 8.24
CA LEU A 192 -4.89 -19.58 9.03
C LEU A 192 -3.64 -20.18 8.39
N TYR A 193 -2.69 -19.30 8.06
CA TYR A 193 -1.43 -19.73 7.48
C TYR A 193 -0.55 -20.39 8.56
N LYS A 194 -0.14 -21.63 8.31
CA LYS A 194 0.89 -22.31 9.10
C LYS A 194 2.25 -22.08 8.42
N PRO A 195 3.22 -21.46 9.10
CA PRO A 195 4.58 -21.34 8.58
C PRO A 195 5.13 -22.71 8.20
N ASP A 196 5.67 -22.84 6.98
CA ASP A 196 6.16 -24.10 6.42
C ASP A 196 7.69 -24.12 6.26
N HIS A 197 8.38 -23.07 6.71
CA HIS A 197 9.82 -22.89 6.53
C HIS A 197 10.61 -22.94 7.84
N ILE A 198 11.54 -23.91 7.92
CA ILE A 198 12.39 -24.26 9.08
C ILE A 198 13.23 -23.07 9.63
N ARG A 199 13.40 -22.00 8.85
CA ARG A 199 14.24 -20.85 9.22
C ARG A 199 13.49 -19.67 9.85
N THR A 200 12.18 -19.78 10.05
CA THR A 200 11.46 -18.80 10.87
C THR A 200 11.58 -19.20 12.33
N ALA A 201 11.94 -18.26 13.23
CA ALA A 201 12.17 -18.56 14.64
C ALA A 201 10.94 -19.18 15.34
N ALA A 202 9.75 -18.97 14.77
CA ALA A 202 8.47 -19.47 15.26
C ALA A 202 8.01 -20.79 14.62
N PHE A 203 8.81 -21.40 13.74
CA PHE A 203 8.47 -22.71 13.18
C PHE A 203 8.64 -23.81 14.24
N ASP A 204 7.53 -24.36 14.72
CA ASP A 204 7.52 -25.42 15.73
C ASP A 204 7.58 -26.85 15.15
N GLY A 205 7.60 -26.98 13.82
CA GLY A 205 7.68 -28.26 13.13
C GLY A 205 6.34 -28.98 12.95
N SER A 206 5.22 -28.43 13.44
CA SER A 206 3.90 -29.03 13.29
C SER A 206 3.31 -28.76 11.89
N ARG A 207 2.66 -29.77 11.29
CA ARG A 207 1.90 -29.68 10.04
C ARG A 207 0.42 -29.87 10.31
#